data_AF-A0A9D7ZRD3-F1
#
_entry.id   AF-A0A9D7ZRD3-F1
#
_cell.length_a   1.000
_cell.length_b   1.000
_cell.length_c   1.000
_cell.angle_alpha   90.00
_cell.angle_beta   90.00
_cell.angle_gamma   90.00
#
_symmetry.space_group_name_H-M   'P 1'
#
loop_
_entity.id
_entity.type
_entity.pdbx_description
1 polymer ?
#
loop_
_entity_poly.entity_id
_entity_poly.type
_entity_poly.pdbx_seq_one_letter_code
_entity_poly.pdbx_strand_id
1 'polypeptide(L)'
;MNIEESELDKLCKVLALTKSDKPGEALAAFQSARRLLLRQGLSFEDVIAQYFDDSGMSPQEQISALKKQKMSLQRELNEQARELKEHKEAVKDLLDQIWELREGNTLCAPKAEPAAPIDPAPKETIQETFRPNLIG
;
A
#
# COMPACT_ATOMS: atom_id res chain seq x y z
N MET A 1 4.36 31.96 5.62
CA MET A 1 5.53 32.81 5.28
C MET A 1 6.64 31.87 4.84
N ASN A 2 7.22 32.06 3.66
CA ASN A 2 8.30 31.18 3.19
C ASN A 2 9.65 31.81 3.52
N ILE A 3 10.46 31.10 4.31
CA ILE A 3 11.89 31.39 4.42
C ILE A 3 12.48 31.08 3.05
N GLU A 4 13.21 32.03 2.46
CA GLU A 4 13.95 31.77 1.23
C GLU A 4 14.93 30.61 1.47
N GLU A 5 14.97 29.64 0.55
CA GLU A 5 15.79 28.42 0.67
C GLU A 5 17.27 28.74 0.99
N SER A 6 17.78 29.86 0.45
CA SER A 6 19.14 30.34 0.71
C SER A 6 19.38 30.83 2.15
N GLU A 7 18.37 31.37 2.81
CA GLU A 7 18.44 31.85 4.20
C GLU A 7 18.26 30.69 5.18
N LEU A 8 17.47 29.68 4.80
CA LEU A 8 17.33 28.44 5.56
C LEU A 8 18.68 27.69 5.63
N ASP A 9 19.38 27.57 4.50
CA ASP A 9 20.71 26.97 4.43
C ASP A 9 21.73 27.68 5.33
N LYS A 10 21.70 29.02 5.37
CA LYS A 10 22.55 29.82 6.25
C LYS A 10 22.23 29.57 7.71
N LEU A 11 20.94 29.54 8.05
CA LEU A 11 20.48 29.26 9.41
C LEU A 11 20.92 27.86 9.88
N CYS A 12 20.77 26.83 9.04
CA CYS A 12 21.22 25.47 9.33
C CYS A 12 22.73 25.41 9.60
N LYS A 13 23.55 26.10 8.80
CA LYS A 13 25.01 26.16 8.99
C LYS A 13 25.37 26.85 10.31
N VAL A 14 24.72 27.95 10.63
CA VAL A 14 24.95 28.69 11.89
C VAL A 14 24.51 27.87 13.10
N LEU A 15 23.37 27.17 13.02
CA LEU A 15 22.91 26.27 14.08
C LEU A 15 23.82 25.04 14.26
N ALA A 16 24.50 24.57 13.21
CA ALA A 16 25.49 23.51 13.36
C ALA A 16 26.68 23.96 14.24
N LEU A 17 27.09 25.23 14.11
CA LEU A 17 28.19 25.82 14.88
C LEU A 17 27.86 26.01 16.37
N THR A 18 26.58 25.99 16.76
CA THR A 18 26.20 26.04 18.18
C THR A 18 26.57 24.78 18.95
N LYS A 19 26.92 23.70 18.25
CA LYS A 19 27.43 22.45 18.84
C LYS A 19 28.95 22.43 19.04
N SER A 20 29.64 23.54 18.75
CA SER A 20 31.09 23.65 18.97
C SER A 20 31.42 23.53 20.47
N ASP A 21 32.52 22.83 20.79
CA ASP A 21 33.04 22.70 22.15
C ASP A 21 33.63 24.01 22.69
N LYS A 22 33.74 25.04 21.83
CA LYS A 22 34.20 26.37 22.21
C LYS A 22 33.00 27.23 22.62
N PRO A 23 32.87 27.61 23.90
CA PRO A 23 31.67 28.29 24.39
C PRO A 23 31.45 29.66 23.72
N GLY A 24 32.52 30.39 23.40
CA GLY A 24 32.41 31.68 22.71
C GLY A 24 31.91 31.55 21.27
N GLU A 25 32.30 30.49 20.56
CA GLU A 25 31.85 30.22 19.19
C GLU A 25 30.39 29.77 19.18
N ALA A 26 30.04 28.86 20.08
CA ALA A 26 28.66 28.37 20.21
C ALA A 26 27.69 29.51 20.54
N LEU A 27 28.09 30.42 21.43
CA LEU A 27 27.27 31.58 21.82
C LEU A 27 27.15 32.61 20.70
N ALA A 28 28.24 32.91 19.97
CA ALA A 28 28.21 33.81 18.83
C ALA A 28 27.36 33.24 17.67
N ALA A 29 27.44 31.92 17.44
CA ALA A 29 26.59 31.22 16.49
C ALA A 29 25.11 31.31 16.89
N PHE A 30 24.79 31.09 18.17
CA PHE A 30 23.41 31.20 18.67
C PHE A 30 22.83 32.60 18.51
N GLN A 31 23.62 33.64 18.84
CA GLN A 31 23.22 35.03 18.62
C GLN A 31 23.02 35.35 17.13
N SER A 32 23.82 34.74 16.25
CA SER A 32 23.69 34.92 14.81
C SER A 32 22.44 34.23 14.26
N ALA A 33 22.13 33.02 14.72
CA ALA A 33 20.89 32.32 14.40
C ALA A 33 19.67 33.15 14.85
N ARG A 34 19.70 33.72 16.06
CA ARG A 34 18.64 34.61 16.56
C ARG A 34 18.42 35.80 15.64
N ARG A 35 19.49 36.44 15.17
CA ARG A 35 19.38 37.60 14.25
C ARG A 35 18.81 37.22 12.89
N LEU A 36 19.17 36.05 12.36
CA LEU A 36 18.60 35.54 11.11
C LEU A 36 17.09 35.30 11.23
N LEU A 37 16.65 34.67 12.32
CA LEU A 37 15.23 34.48 12.59
C LEU A 37 14.48 35.81 12.73
N LEU A 38 15.02 36.76 13.49
CA LEU A 38 14.42 38.09 13.66
C LEU A 38 14.29 38.86 12.34
N ARG A 39 15.25 38.72 11.41
CA ARG A 39 15.17 39.34 10.08
C ARG A 39 13.99 38.80 9.26
N GLN A 40 13.57 37.57 9.53
CA GLN A 40 12.42 36.92 8.91
C GLN A 40 11.12 37.17 9.70
N GLY A 41 11.16 37.97 10.77
CA GLY A 41 10.01 38.22 11.63
C GLY A 41 9.64 37.01 12.50
N LEU A 42 10.55 36.07 12.70
CA LEU A 42 10.34 34.86 13.51
C LEU A 42 11.14 34.94 14.81
N SER A 43 10.54 34.45 15.88
CA SER A 43 11.23 34.13 17.13
C SER A 43 11.49 32.63 17.23
N PHE A 44 12.38 32.22 18.15
CA PHE A 44 12.53 30.79 18.46
C PHE A 44 11.23 30.19 19.01
N GLU A 45 10.44 30.98 19.73
CA GLU A 45 9.13 30.57 20.24
C GLU A 45 8.18 30.28 19.09
N ASP A 46 8.17 31.09 18.03
CA ASP A 46 7.34 30.86 16.83
C ASP A 46 7.77 29.59 16.07
N VAL A 47 9.08 29.31 16.01
CA VAL A 47 9.60 28.08 15.39
C VAL A 47 9.23 26.84 16.20
N ILE A 48 9.33 26.94 17.53
CA ILE A 48 8.89 25.89 18.45
C ILE A 48 7.38 25.68 18.29
N ALA A 49 6.59 26.76 18.34
CA ALA A 49 5.15 26.72 18.15
C ALA A 49 4.79 26.05 16.82
N GLN A 50 5.39 26.41 15.69
CA GLN A 50 5.14 25.72 14.41
C GLN A 50 5.46 24.21 14.46
N TYR A 51 6.58 23.83 15.08
CA TYR A 51 6.99 22.43 15.13
C TYR A 51 6.13 21.57 16.09
N PHE A 52 5.50 22.19 17.09
CA PHE A 52 4.70 21.51 18.12
C PHE A 52 3.19 21.73 17.98
N ASP A 53 2.73 22.79 17.30
CA ASP A 53 1.32 23.18 17.15
C ASP A 53 0.69 22.73 15.82
N ASP A 54 1.44 22.17 14.87
CA ASP A 54 0.90 21.69 13.58
C ASP A 54 -0.20 20.60 13.70
N SER A 55 -0.48 20.11 14.92
CA SER A 55 -1.63 19.24 15.19
C SER A 55 -2.49 19.66 16.39
N GLY A 56 -2.13 20.73 17.12
CA GLY A 56 -2.79 21.15 18.37
C GLY A 56 -2.88 20.04 19.44
N MET A 57 -2.20 18.91 19.23
CA MET A 57 -2.21 17.73 20.07
C MET A 57 -0.84 17.57 20.68
N SER A 58 -0.79 17.38 22.00
CA SER A 58 0.45 17.08 22.69
C SER A 58 1.11 15.82 22.09
N PRO A 59 2.45 15.70 22.13
CA PRO A 59 3.15 14.52 21.62
C PRO A 59 2.61 13.19 22.20
N GLN A 60 2.13 13.22 23.44
CA GLN A 60 1.56 12.06 24.12
C GLN A 60 0.17 11.67 23.57
N GLU A 61 -0.64 12.65 23.20
CA GLU A 61 -1.92 12.44 22.52
C GLU A 61 -1.71 11.88 21.10
N GLN A 62 -0.73 12.41 20.36
CA GLN A 62 -0.36 11.88 19.04
C GLN A 62 0.06 10.41 19.12
N ILE A 63 0.91 10.05 20.10
CA ILE A 63 1.32 8.66 20.35
C ILE A 63 0.11 7.78 20.66
N SER A 64 -0.83 8.28 21.45
CA SER A 64 -2.04 7.53 21.81
C SER A 64 -2.97 7.31 20.60
N ALA A 65 -3.12 8.32 19.75
CA ALA A 65 -3.89 8.26 18.51
C ALA A 65 -3.28 7.27 17.51
N LEU A 66 -1.96 7.35 17.31
CA LEU A 66 -1.21 6.43 16.45
C LEU A 66 -1.29 4.98 16.96
N LYS A 67 -1.24 4.75 18.27
CA LYS A 67 -1.43 3.41 18.85
C LYS A 67 -2.83 2.86 18.57
N LYS A 68 -3.88 3.68 18.71
CA LYS A 68 -5.26 3.28 18.40
C LYS A 68 -5.40 2.93 16.92
N GLN A 69 -4.85 3.76 16.03
CA GLN A 69 -4.89 3.52 14.59
C GLN A 69 -4.14 2.23 14.22
N LYS A 70 -2.94 2.01 14.78
CA LYS A 70 -2.17 0.78 14.59
C LYS A 70 -2.97 -0.46 15.01
N MET A 71 -3.61 -0.42 16.18
CA MET A 71 -4.43 -1.53 16.66
C MET A 71 -5.65 -1.78 15.77
N SER A 72 -6.28 -0.73 15.24
CA SER A 72 -7.41 -0.86 14.31
C SER A 72 -6.99 -1.54 13.01
N LEU A 73 -5.93 -1.03 12.38
CA LEU A 73 -5.42 -1.59 11.13
C LEU A 73 -4.93 -3.02 11.32
N GLN A 74 -4.32 -3.33 12.46
CA GLN A 74 -3.86 -4.68 12.75
C GLN A 74 -5.02 -5.67 12.92
N ARG A 75 -6.17 -5.25 13.46
CA ARG A 75 -7.37 -6.08 13.49
C ARG A 75 -7.90 -6.33 12.09
N GLU A 76 -7.97 -5.29 11.26
CA GLU A 76 -8.44 -5.40 9.88
C GLU A 76 -7.55 -6.34 9.05
N LEU A 77 -6.23 -6.23 9.21
CA LEU A 77 -5.27 -7.14 8.57
C LEU A 77 -5.48 -8.60 8.99
N ASN A 78 -5.72 -8.83 10.28
CA ASN A 78 -5.97 -10.18 10.80
C ASN A 78 -7.29 -10.75 10.26
N GLU A 79 -8.32 -9.91 10.13
CA GLU A 79 -9.62 -10.32 9.58
C GLU A 79 -9.48 -10.72 8.11
N GLN A 80 -8.85 -9.87 7.29
CA GLN A 80 -8.60 -10.18 5.88
C GLN A 80 -7.72 -11.43 5.71
N ALA A 81 -6.73 -11.63 6.58
CA ALA A 81 -5.91 -12.84 6.57
C ALA A 81 -6.73 -14.10 6.91
N ARG A 82 -7.72 -13.99 7.79
CA ARG A 82 -8.65 -15.07 8.13
C ARG A 82 -9.56 -15.40 6.95
N GLU A 83 -10.18 -14.39 6.34
CA GLU A 83 -11.02 -14.56 5.15
C GLU A 83 -10.25 -15.20 4.00
N LEU A 84 -9.03 -14.75 3.72
CA LEU A 84 -8.17 -15.37 2.69
C LEU A 84 -7.87 -16.83 2.98
N LYS A 85 -7.70 -17.20 4.25
CA LYS A 85 -7.46 -18.58 4.65
C LYS A 85 -8.70 -19.44 4.42
N GLU A 86 -9.88 -18.96 4.82
CA GLU A 86 -11.17 -19.64 4.61
C GLU A 86 -11.44 -19.81 3.11
N HIS A 87 -11.22 -18.78 2.29
CA HIS A 87 -11.34 -18.88 0.83
C HIS A 87 -10.35 -19.88 0.23
N LYS A 88 -9.10 -19.91 0.72
CA LYS A 88 -8.10 -20.88 0.25
C LYS A 88 -8.51 -22.31 0.57
N GLU A 89 -9.10 -22.55 1.74
CA GLU A 89 -9.62 -23.87 2.13
C GLU A 89 -10.82 -24.25 1.25
N ALA A 90 -11.79 -23.36 1.05
CA ALA A 90 -12.94 -23.60 0.17
C ALA A 90 -12.52 -23.90 -1.28
N VAL A 91 -11.50 -23.23 -1.81
CA VAL A 91 -10.97 -23.51 -3.16
C VAL A 91 -10.33 -24.90 -3.22
N LYS A 92 -9.63 -25.34 -2.17
CA LYS A 92 -9.07 -26.69 -2.11
C LYS A 92 -10.18 -27.73 -2.09
N ASP A 93 -11.20 -27.54 -1.25
CA ASP A 93 -12.34 -28.47 -1.17
C ASP A 93 -13.07 -28.58 -2.51
N LEU A 94 -13.24 -27.46 -3.22
CA LEU A 94 -13.80 -27.45 -4.58
C LEU A 94 -12.92 -28.18 -5.59
N LEU A 95 -11.60 -28.01 -5.51
CA LEU A 95 -10.65 -28.73 -6.36
C LEU A 95 -10.69 -30.24 -6.11
N ASP A 96 -10.76 -30.66 -4.85
CA ASP A 96 -10.88 -32.06 -4.46
C ASP A 96 -12.20 -32.65 -4.98
N GLN A 97 -13.31 -31.94 -4.85
CA GLN A 97 -14.60 -32.35 -5.43
C GLN A 97 -14.54 -32.52 -6.95
N ILE A 98 -13.92 -31.59 -7.67
CA ILE A 98 -13.75 -31.68 -9.13
C ILE A 98 -12.87 -32.88 -9.49
N TRP A 99 -11.83 -33.14 -8.69
CA TRP A 99 -10.92 -34.28 -8.89
C TRP A 99 -11.65 -35.62 -8.72
N GLU A 100 -12.41 -35.78 -7.64
CA GLU A 100 -13.24 -36.97 -7.38
C GLU A 100 -14.28 -37.20 -8.49
N LEU A 101 -14.93 -36.14 -8.97
CA LEU A 101 -15.88 -36.23 -10.09
C LEU A 101 -15.19 -36.68 -11.38
N ARG A 102 -13.96 -36.21 -11.65
CA ARG A 102 -13.18 -36.60 -12.83
C ARG A 102 -12.77 -38.07 -12.76
N GLU A 103 -12.30 -38.55 -11.62
CA GLU A 103 -11.88 -39.94 -11.44
C GLU A 103 -13.09 -40.90 -11.46
N GLY A 104 -14.19 -40.55 -10.78
CA GLY A 104 -15.44 -41.31 -10.79
C GLY A 104 -16.06 -41.45 -12.19
N ASN A 105 -15.89 -40.45 -13.06
CA ASN A 105 -16.39 -40.49 -14.44
C ASN A 105 -15.57 -41.41 -15.37
N THR A 106 -14.33 -41.77 -15.02
CA THR A 106 -13.49 -42.67 -15.83
C THR A 106 -13.76 -44.16 -15.61
N LEU A 107 -14.48 -44.51 -14.53
CA LEU A 107 -14.81 -45.90 -14.17
C LEU A 107 -16.18 -46.37 -14.69
N CYS A 108 -16.95 -45.49 -15.34
CA CYS A 108 -18.28 -45.79 -15.90
C CYS A 108 -18.40 -45.44 -17.39
N ALA A 109 -17.33 -45.61 -18.17
CA ALA A 109 -17.46 -45.72 -19.62
C ALA A 109 -17.99 -47.14 -19.94
N PRO A 110 -19.22 -47.32 -20.45
CA PRO A 110 -19.62 -48.61 -20.97
C PRO A 110 -18.68 -48.97 -22.12
N LYS A 111 -18.12 -50.19 -22.09
CA LYS A 111 -17.45 -50.80 -23.25
C LYS A 111 -18.42 -50.74 -24.42
N ALA A 112 -18.23 -49.79 -25.32
CA ALA A 112 -18.88 -49.77 -26.61
C ALA A 112 -18.37 -50.99 -27.39
N GLU A 113 -19.25 -51.96 -27.61
CA GLU A 113 -19.07 -53.02 -28.59
C GLU A 113 -18.68 -52.42 -29.95
N PRO A 114 -17.74 -53.03 -30.70
CA PRO A 114 -17.38 -52.56 -32.02
C PRO A 114 -18.51 -52.90 -33.00
N ALA A 115 -19.41 -51.97 -33.24
CA ALA A 115 -20.35 -52.05 -34.35
C ALA A 115 -19.57 -51.93 -35.67
N ALA A 116 -19.69 -52.97 -36.49
CA ALA A 116 -19.16 -53.06 -37.85
C ALA A 116 -19.87 -52.06 -38.80
N PRO A 117 -19.30 -51.80 -39.99
CA PRO A 117 -19.39 -50.53 -40.71
C PRO A 117 -20.71 -50.36 -41.46
N ILE A 118 -21.28 -49.16 -41.38
CA ILE A 118 -22.34 -48.71 -42.29
C ILE A 118 -21.75 -47.62 -43.18
N ASP A 119 -21.79 -47.91 -44.48
CA ASP A 119 -21.28 -47.17 -45.64
C ASP A 119 -21.92 -45.76 -45.84
N PRO A 120 -21.38 -44.93 -46.77
CA PRO A 120 -21.22 -43.50 -46.56
C PRO A 120 -22.32 -42.59 -47.14
N ALA A 121 -22.54 -41.48 -46.42
CA ALA A 121 -22.97 -40.14 -46.87
C ALA A 121 -24.36 -40.00 -47.56
N PRO A 122 -25.00 -38.81 -47.43
CA PRO A 122 -24.57 -37.69 -48.27
C PRO A 122 -24.35 -36.38 -47.50
N LYS A 123 -23.56 -35.54 -48.18
CA LYS A 123 -23.16 -34.18 -47.84
C LYS A 123 -24.38 -33.26 -47.79
N GLU A 124 -24.53 -32.46 -46.73
CA GLU A 124 -25.21 -31.17 -46.83
C GLU A 124 -24.42 -30.07 -46.11
N THR A 125 -23.88 -29.21 -46.96
CA THR A 125 -23.37 -27.87 -46.75
C THR A 125 -24.32 -27.01 -45.94
N ILE A 126 -23.89 -26.46 -44.80
CA ILE A 126 -24.39 -25.16 -44.34
C ILE A 126 -23.22 -24.30 -43.86
N GLN A 127 -23.30 -23.05 -44.30
CA GLN A 127 -22.22 -22.09 -44.42
C GLN A 127 -21.83 -21.47 -43.08
N GLU A 128 -20.51 -21.38 -42.93
CA GLU A 128 -19.76 -20.42 -42.16
C GLU A 128 -20.43 -19.03 -42.14
N THR A 129 -20.92 -18.60 -40.97
CA THR A 129 -21.24 -17.19 -40.73
C THR A 129 -20.43 -16.71 -39.53
N PHE A 130 -19.25 -16.22 -39.85
CA PHE A 130 -18.43 -15.36 -39.01
C PHE A 130 -19.21 -14.07 -38.71
N ARG A 131 -19.34 -13.70 -37.44
CA ARG A 131 -19.62 -12.30 -37.04
C ARG A 131 -18.72 -11.92 -35.86
N PRO A 132 -17.66 -11.12 -36.10
CA PRO A 132 -16.95 -10.44 -35.04
C PRO A 132 -17.66 -9.11 -34.78
N ASN A 133 -18.31 -8.97 -33.61
CA ASN A 133 -18.68 -7.63 -33.14
C ASN A 133 -17.69 -7.19 -32.07
N LEU A 134 -16.69 -6.46 -32.58
CA LEU A 134 -15.98 -5.39 -31.93
C LEU A 134 -16.97 -4.33 -31.40
N ILE A 135 -16.65 -3.70 -30.26
CA ILE A 135 -16.52 -2.23 -30.29
C ILE A 135 -17.66 -1.39 -29.70
N GLY A 136 -17.72 -1.14 -28.38
CA GLY A 136 -18.50 -0.04 -27.82
C GLY A 136 -18.11 0.27 -26.38
#